data_AF-A0A8C6FG52-F1
#
_entry.id   AF-A0A8C6FG52-F1
#
_cell.length_a   1.000
_cell.length_b   1.000
_cell.length_c   1.000
_cell.angle_alpha   90.00
_cell.angle_beta   90.00
_cell.angle_gamma   90.00
#
_symmetry.space_group_name_H-M   'P 1'
#
loop_
_entity.id
_entity.type
_entity.pdbx_description
1 polymer ?
#
loop_
_entity_poly.entity_id
_entity_poly.type
_entity_poly.pdbx_seq_one_letter_code
_entity_poly.pdbx_strand_id
1 'polypeptide(L)' 'MANLGCEALRSQDGESFLYFAYGSNLLTERIHLRNLSAVFYSVARLQETKL' A
#
# COMPACT_ATOMS: atom_id res chain seq x y z
N MET A 1 13.95 -9.39 -11.34
CA MET A 1 13.11 -8.87 -10.24
C MET A 1 12.82 -7.42 -10.58
N ALA A 2 11.59 -7.09 -10.98
CA ALA A 2 11.26 -5.77 -11.49
C ALA A 2 11.39 -4.72 -10.37
N ASN A 3 12.34 -3.81 -10.53
CA ASN A 3 12.41 -2.57 -9.77
C ASN A 3 11.33 -1.66 -10.37
N LEU A 4 10.10 -1.73 -9.86
CA LEU A 4 9.06 -0.79 -10.23
C LEU A 4 9.45 0.54 -9.60
N GLY A 5 10.10 1.39 -10.40
CA GLY A 5 10.53 2.71 -9.98
C GLY A 5 9.36 3.49 -9.39
N CYS A 6 9.64 4.21 -8.31
CA CYS A 6 8.74 5.09 -7.56
C CYS A 6 7.90 6.04 -8.46
N GLU A 7 8.38 6.32 -9.67
CA GLU A 7 7.73 7.16 -10.68
C GLU A 7 6.45 6.55 -11.30
N ALA A 8 6.24 5.23 -11.22
CA ALA A 8 5.03 4.58 -11.74
C ALA A 8 3.82 4.61 -10.78
N LEU A 9 4.02 5.11 -9.55
CA LEU A 9 3.03 5.07 -8.46
C LEU A 9 2.35 6.41 -8.17
N ARG A 10 2.67 7.46 -8.94
CA ARG A 10 1.87 8.68 -8.88
C ARG A 10 0.52 8.39 -9.55
N SER A 11 -0.51 8.20 -8.72
CA SER A 11 -1.90 8.34 -9.16
C SER A 11 -1.97 9.66 -9.93
N GLN A 12 -2.18 9.60 -11.25
CA GLN A 12 -1.98 10.75 -12.14
C GLN A 12 -2.91 11.94 -11.81
N ASP A 13 -3.88 11.74 -10.90
CA ASP A 13 -4.89 12.74 -10.54
C ASP A 13 -4.84 13.22 -9.08
N GLY A 14 -3.89 12.80 -8.24
CA GLY A 14 -3.80 13.26 -6.84
C GLY A 14 -4.96 12.83 -5.92
N GLU A 15 -5.97 12.14 -6.44
CA GLU A 15 -7.16 11.67 -5.72
C GLU A 15 -6.89 10.44 -4.82
N SER A 16 -5.71 9.83 -4.91
CA SER A 16 -5.38 8.61 -4.17
C SER A 16 -3.91 8.53 -3.81
N PHE A 17 -3.62 8.00 -2.63
CA PHE A 17 -2.28 7.75 -2.12
C PHE A 17 -2.08 6.27 -1.82
N LEU A 18 -0.82 5.85 -1.70
CA LEU A 18 -0.46 4.47 -1.38
C LEU A 18 -0.08 4.34 0.10
N TYR A 19 -0.55 3.27 0.71
CA TYR A 19 -0.29 2.93 2.11
C TYR A 19 0.34 1.53 2.19
N PHE A 20 1.55 1.45 2.75
CA PHE A 20 2.22 0.18 3.02
C PHE A 20 1.81 -0.36 4.39
N ALA A 21 1.02 -1.44 4.41
CA ALA A 21 0.62 -2.12 5.64
C ALA A 21 1.67 -3.19 6.03
N TYR A 22 1.97 -3.28 7.33
CA TYR A 22 2.90 -4.27 7.89
C TYR A 22 2.40 -4.93 9.19
N GLY A 23 1.15 -4.65 9.59
CA GLY A 23 0.54 -5.16 10.83
C GLY A 23 -0.92 -5.57 10.61
N SER A 24 -1.80 -5.30 11.59
CA SER A 24 -3.21 -5.75 11.51
C SER A 24 -3.98 -5.26 10.27
N ASN A 25 -3.58 -4.13 9.69
CA ASN A 25 -4.16 -3.59 8.45
C ASN A 25 -3.84 -4.43 7.20
N LEU A 26 -3.00 -5.48 7.31
CA LEU A 26 -2.85 -6.49 6.27
C LEU A 26 -4.15 -7.30 6.04
N LEU A 27 -5.01 -7.40 7.06
CA LEU A 27 -6.30 -8.05 6.94
C LEU A 27 -7.33 -7.03 6.38
N THR A 28 -7.91 -7.34 5.22
CA THR A 28 -8.89 -6.48 4.54
C THR A 28 -10.07 -6.12 5.45
N GLU A 29 -10.65 -7.09 6.14
CA GLU A 29 -11.75 -6.86 7.08
C GLU A 29 -11.36 -5.86 8.19
N ARG A 30 -10.12 -5.94 8.69
CA ARG A 30 -9.62 -5.06 9.73
C ARG A 30 -9.45 -3.62 9.25
N ILE A 31 -8.82 -3.42 8.08
CA ILE A 31 -8.58 -2.07 7.54
C ILE A 31 -9.90 -1.41 7.13
N HIS A 32 -10.87 -2.17 6.62
CA HIS A 32 -12.19 -1.68 6.23
C HIS A 32 -13.06 -1.21 7.40
N LEU A 33 -12.80 -1.61 8.65
CA LEU A 33 -13.52 -1.09 9.81
C LEU A 33 -13.46 0.44 9.95
N ARG A 34 -12.39 1.08 9.44
CA ARG A 34 -12.20 2.54 9.48
C ARG A 34 -11.83 3.17 8.14
N ASN A 35 -11.43 2.36 7.15
CA ASN A 35 -11.00 2.83 5.83
C ASN A 35 -11.77 2.05 4.76
N LEU A 36 -13.07 2.29 4.64
CA LEU A 36 -13.96 1.55 3.72
C LEU A 36 -13.54 1.67 2.25
N SER A 37 -12.87 2.77 1.87
CA SER A 37 -12.37 2.99 0.52
C SER A 37 -11.00 2.36 0.24
N ALA A 38 -10.37 1.70 1.22
CA ALA A 38 -9.07 1.08 1.01
C ALA A 38 -9.17 -0.08 0.03
N VAL A 39 -8.32 -0.09 -1.00
CA VAL A 39 -8.27 -1.14 -2.02
C VAL A 39 -6.90 -1.80 -2.01
N PHE A 40 -6.86 -3.14 -2.13
CA PHE A 40 -5.60 -3.85 -2.29
C PHE A 40 -4.93 -3.46 -3.61
N TYR A 41 -3.67 -3.04 -3.55
CA TYR A 41 -2.90 -2.62 -4.72
C TYR A 41 -1.88 -3.67 -5.15
N SER A 42 -0.88 -3.97 -4.31
CA SER A 42 0.12 -5.00 -4.56
C SER A 42 0.88 -5.40 -3.29
N VAL A 43 1.59 -6.53 -3.33
CA VAL A 43 2.59 -6.88 -2.31
C VAL A 43 3.88 -6.15 -2.60
N ALA A 44 4.48 -5.52 -1.60
CA ALA A 44 5.74 -4.81 -1.71
C ALA A 44 6.73 -5.21 -0.62
N ARG A 45 8.01 -4.87 -0.81
CA ARG A 45 9.09 -5.10 0.17
C ARG A 45 9.78 -3.79 0.48
N LEU A 46 9.74 -3.39 1.74
CA LEU A 46 10.57 -2.32 2.26
C LEU A 46 11.97 -2.87 2.57
N GLN A 47 13.01 -2.28 1.97
CA GLN A 47 14.39 -2.75 2.14
C GLN A 47 14.98 -2.16 3.43
N GLU A 48 15.84 -2.94 4.10
CA GLU A 48 16.64 -2.51 5.26
C GLU A 48 15.84 -2.00 6.47
N THR A 49 14.63 -2.52 6.67
CA THR A 49 13.81 -2.20 7.84
C THR A 49 13.55 -3.41 8.70
N LYS A 50 13.62 -3.22 10.02
CA LYS A 50 13.12 -4.20 10.99
C LYS A 50 11.63 -3.93 11.25
N LEU A 51 10.87 -5.01 11.45
CA LEU A 51 9.49 -4.95 11.90
C LEU A 51 9.39 -4.50 13.37
#